data_AF-A0A0F8X6A8-F1
#
_entry.id   AF-A0A0F8X6A8-F1
#
_cell.length_a   1.000
_cell.length_b   1.000
_cell.length_c   1.000
_cell.angle_alpha   90.00
_cell.angle_beta   90.00
_cell.angle_gamma   90.00
#
_symmetry.space_group_name_H-M   'P 1'
#
loop_
_entity.id
_entity.type
_entity.pdbx_description
1 polymer ?
#
loop_
_entity_poly.entity_id
_entity_poly.type
_entity_poly.pdbx_seq_one_letter_code
_entity_poly.pdbx_strand_id
1 'polypeptide(L)'
;VDLGSAGPIDNEASLLITKLSGITSTTAYRYHRLKIEHPTSGGTVEKVRCTEIIFYEGPDGSTADTADADLVSEMAAWTTDHTLSGIAYTYIRLDANQDMYPGGLPNVSMNCKGSLVLDPRDSGTRWSPNPALCLYDYFRDTKVGKGVPVANIDTATVITAADKSDEFVAVVDSTHVVDDTDTANDLFTLNGAGLILKFQTGDHVEITTTGVLPDPFIDLTDYFVIVWQEQTPIKVKLATSYLNALAGTAIDITTEGTGIHTLTKKAEPRYTVNGLVDADRDPSLVITELLEAMGGRMVKIGNVWKMYAAGYVAPTITIDEDNLRGPLTIATKHSRRVRFNAVKGTYISPLNYGEISTYPAITNALYK
;
A
#
# COMPACT_ATOMS: atom_id res chain seq x y z
N VAL A 1 0.99 19.96 1.56
CA VAL A 1 1.12 21.43 1.76
C VAL A 1 1.41 21.65 3.22
N ASP A 2 2.59 22.17 3.53
CA ASP A 2 3.05 22.48 4.88
C ASP A 2 2.28 23.71 5.40
N LEU A 3 1.42 23.53 6.40
CA LEU A 3 0.51 24.57 6.91
C LEU A 3 1.13 25.37 8.06
N GLY A 4 2.39 25.78 7.89
CA GLY A 4 3.07 26.76 8.72
C GLY A 4 3.68 26.21 10.01
N SER A 5 4.95 26.51 10.22
CA SER A 5 5.62 26.40 11.52
C SER A 5 5.18 27.56 12.41
N ALA A 6 4.51 27.30 13.52
CA ALA A 6 4.40 28.30 14.59
C ALA A 6 5.81 28.54 15.15
N GLY A 7 6.22 29.82 15.26
CA GLY A 7 7.50 30.22 15.84
C GLY A 7 7.68 29.75 17.29
N PRO A 8 8.86 29.98 17.88
CA PRO A 8 9.27 29.33 19.13
C PRO A 8 8.29 29.70 20.25
N ILE A 9 7.51 28.71 20.67
CA ILE A 9 6.85 28.73 21.97
C ILE A 9 7.93 28.28 22.94
N ASP A 10 8.19 29.12 23.93
CA ASP A 10 9.23 28.92 24.92
C ASP A 10 9.12 27.51 25.55
N ASN A 11 10.19 26.74 25.37
CA ASN A 11 10.57 25.53 26.10
C ASN A 11 9.74 24.23 26.10
N GLU A 12 8.56 24.08 25.48
CA GLU A 12 7.92 22.75 25.39
C GLU A 12 7.17 22.53 24.07
N ALA A 13 7.39 21.35 23.49
CA ALA A 13 6.72 20.77 22.33
C ALA A 13 6.74 21.57 21.01
N SER A 14 7.23 20.93 19.95
CA SER A 14 7.15 21.46 18.59
C SER A 14 6.21 20.60 17.74
N LEU A 15 5.31 21.27 17.01
CA LEU A 15 4.16 20.67 16.35
C LEU A 15 4.31 20.63 14.83
N LEU A 16 3.99 19.48 14.23
CA LEU A 16 3.87 19.29 12.79
C LEU A 16 2.46 18.78 12.45
N ILE A 17 1.71 19.53 11.64
CA ILE A 17 0.40 19.10 11.10
C ILE A 17 0.60 18.71 9.64
N THR A 18 0.39 17.43 9.30
CA THR A 18 0.45 16.96 7.90
C THR A 18 -0.96 16.69 7.38
N LYS A 19 -1.28 17.31 6.23
CA LYS A 19 -2.56 17.14 5.53
C LYS A 19 -2.56 15.85 4.70
N LEU A 20 -3.56 14.99 4.92
CA LEU A 20 -3.85 13.78 4.14
C LEU A 20 -5.23 13.93 3.51
N SER A 21 -5.29 14.16 2.19
CA SER A 21 -6.56 14.27 1.48
C SER A 21 -7.11 12.87 1.14
N GLY A 22 -8.40 12.64 1.43
CA GLY A 22 -9.15 11.50 0.90
C GLY A 22 -9.43 10.31 1.83
N ILE A 23 -9.11 10.36 3.13
CA ILE A 23 -9.45 9.25 4.05
C ILE A 23 -10.87 9.44 4.57
N THR A 24 -11.80 8.57 4.17
CA THR A 24 -13.20 8.55 4.61
C THR A 24 -13.55 7.17 5.17
N SER A 25 -13.37 6.93 6.47
CA SER A 25 -14.03 5.84 7.18
C SER A 25 -13.75 5.85 8.68
N THR A 26 -14.82 5.70 9.45
CA THR A 26 -14.98 5.66 10.93
C THR A 26 -14.32 4.48 11.65
N THR A 27 -13.25 3.89 11.09
CA THR A 27 -12.58 2.74 11.70
C THR A 27 -11.12 3.08 11.90
N ALA A 28 -10.77 3.46 13.13
CA ALA A 28 -9.42 3.74 13.56
C ALA A 28 -8.47 2.59 13.21
N TYR A 29 -7.81 2.66 12.05
CA TYR A 29 -6.77 1.73 11.68
C TYR A 29 -5.46 2.21 12.31
N ARG A 30 -4.98 1.43 13.27
CA ARG A 30 -3.68 1.60 13.95
C ARG A 30 -2.54 1.56 12.91
N TYR A 31 -1.72 2.61 12.85
CA TYR A 31 -0.49 2.62 12.05
C TYR A 31 0.73 2.17 12.84
N HIS A 32 1.67 1.59 12.10
CA HIS A 32 2.76 0.78 12.64
C HIS A 32 4.15 1.41 12.65
N ARG A 33 4.42 2.59 12.07
CA ARG A 33 5.74 3.25 12.18
C ARG A 33 5.75 4.75 11.85
N LEU A 34 6.54 5.49 12.63
CA LEU A 34 6.99 6.87 12.40
C LEU A 34 8.52 6.84 12.18
N LYS A 35 9.03 7.36 11.06
CA LYS A 35 10.48 7.60 10.91
C LYS A 35 10.77 9.05 11.28
N ILE A 36 11.65 9.24 12.26
CA ILE A 36 12.23 10.54 12.61
C ILE A 36 13.72 10.44 12.29
N GLU A 37 14.19 11.09 11.22
CA GLU A 37 15.61 11.02 10.82
C GLU A 37 16.47 12.08 11.51
N HIS A 38 17.67 11.67 11.97
CA HIS A 38 18.82 12.57 12.17
C HIS A 38 20.14 11.82 11.85
N PRO A 39 21.18 12.48 11.30
CA PRO A 39 22.49 11.88 11.07
C PRO A 39 23.14 11.32 12.35
N THR A 40 23.77 10.16 12.23
CA THR A 40 24.31 9.37 13.33
C THR A 40 25.48 10.05 14.07
N SER A 41 25.42 10.06 15.40
CA SER A 41 26.61 9.81 16.22
C SER A 41 26.23 9.09 17.51
N GLY A 42 27.06 8.13 17.90
CA GLY A 42 26.77 7.05 18.84
C GLY A 42 26.40 7.49 20.26
N GLY A 43 25.68 6.59 20.94
CA GLY A 43 25.27 6.74 22.34
C GLY A 43 23.79 6.42 22.52
N THR A 44 23.51 5.37 23.29
CA THR A 44 22.19 4.88 23.69
C THR A 44 21.51 5.88 24.63
N VAL A 45 20.83 6.86 24.05
CA VAL A 45 19.80 7.67 24.70
C VAL A 45 18.65 7.68 23.69
N GLU A 46 17.41 7.37 24.08
CA GLU A 46 16.27 7.54 23.18
C GLU A 46 16.17 9.04 22.81
N LYS A 47 16.62 9.39 21.60
CA LYS A 47 16.90 10.79 21.21
C LYS A 47 15.65 11.59 20.82
N VAL A 48 14.46 10.99 20.84
CA VAL A 48 13.14 11.63 20.69
C VAL A 48 12.12 10.80 21.45
N ARG A 49 11.24 11.43 22.23
CA ARG A 49 9.98 10.82 22.64
C ARG A 49 8.87 11.47 21.81
N CYS A 50 8.27 10.67 20.93
CA CYS A 50 6.98 11.00 20.37
C CYS A 50 5.97 10.69 21.46
N THR A 51 5.42 11.73 22.08
CA THR A 51 4.59 11.58 23.27
C THR A 51 3.15 11.24 22.86
N GLU A 52 2.71 11.72 21.70
CA GLU A 52 1.36 11.48 21.20
C GLU A 52 1.28 11.61 19.67
N ILE A 53 0.52 10.70 19.06
CA ILE A 53 0.11 10.75 17.65
C ILE A 53 -1.39 10.52 17.63
N ILE A 54 -2.15 11.51 17.16
CA ILE A 54 -3.60 11.36 16.98
C ILE A 54 -3.90 11.51 15.49
N PHE A 55 -4.67 10.54 14.98
CA PHE A 55 -5.20 10.57 13.62
C PHE A 55 -6.64 11.02 13.68
N TYR A 56 -6.93 12.08 12.95
CA TYR A 56 -8.28 12.58 12.80
C TYR A 56 -8.75 12.19 11.41
N GLU A 57 -9.76 11.32 11.38
CA GLU A 57 -10.50 11.01 10.18
C GLU A 57 -11.39 12.22 9.87
N GLY A 58 -11.18 12.83 8.70
CA GLY A 58 -12.11 13.84 8.22
C GLY A 58 -13.45 13.15 7.95
N PRO A 59 -14.57 13.59 8.52
CA PRO A 59 -15.87 13.00 8.23
C PRO A 59 -16.26 13.25 6.76
N ASP A 60 -17.33 12.56 6.33
CA ASP A 60 -17.80 12.45 4.94
C ASP A 60 -18.31 13.77 4.33
N GLY A 61 -17.61 14.89 4.46
CA GLY A 61 -17.80 16.15 3.72
C GLY A 61 -19.20 16.79 3.70
N SER A 62 -20.19 16.25 4.42
CA SER A 62 -21.58 16.71 4.42
C SER A 62 -21.99 17.40 5.72
N THR A 63 -21.14 17.39 6.74
CA THR A 63 -21.32 18.10 8.01
C THR A 63 -20.19 19.08 8.21
N ALA A 64 -20.49 20.27 8.73
CA ALA A 64 -19.45 21.18 9.20
C ALA A 64 -18.82 20.55 10.45
N ASP A 65 -17.51 20.37 10.42
CA ASP A 65 -16.81 19.69 11.51
C ASP A 65 -16.58 20.64 12.66
N THR A 66 -16.54 20.11 13.88
CA THR A 66 -16.12 20.90 15.03
C THR A 66 -14.60 20.91 15.05
N ALA A 67 -14.00 22.07 15.34
CA ALA A 67 -12.55 22.12 15.54
C ALA A 67 -12.15 21.17 16.67
N ASP A 68 -11.01 20.55 16.46
CA ASP A 68 -10.37 19.64 17.38
C ASP A 68 -10.10 20.29 18.74
N ALA A 69 -10.70 19.74 19.80
CA ALA A 69 -10.63 20.31 21.13
C ALA A 69 -9.19 20.32 21.68
N ASP A 70 -8.39 19.31 21.33
CA ASP A 70 -7.02 19.19 21.80
C ASP A 70 -6.15 20.27 21.11
N LEU A 71 -6.25 20.40 19.78
CA LEU A 71 -5.55 21.47 19.04
C LEU A 71 -5.94 22.88 19.51
N VAL A 72 -7.24 23.14 19.72
CA VAL A 72 -7.74 24.43 20.22
C VAL A 72 -7.20 24.72 21.62
N SER A 73 -7.08 23.69 22.47
CA SER A 73 -6.57 23.85 23.84
C SER A 73 -5.06 24.05 23.91
N GLU A 74 -4.33 23.45 22.97
CA GLU A 74 -2.86 23.40 22.99
C GLU A 74 -2.20 24.53 22.19
N MET A 75 -2.90 25.07 21.19
CA MET A 75 -2.38 26.15 20.35
C MET A 75 -3.26 27.39 20.40
N ALA A 76 -2.71 28.49 20.90
CA ALA A 76 -3.40 29.79 20.88
C ALA A 76 -3.72 30.28 19.45
N ALA A 77 -2.97 29.84 18.43
CA ALA A 77 -3.22 30.14 17.03
C ALA A 77 -4.34 29.30 16.41
N TRP A 78 -4.74 28.19 17.06
CA TRP A 78 -5.78 27.30 16.56
C TRP A 78 -7.13 27.64 17.21
N THR A 79 -8.02 28.29 16.47
CA THR A 79 -9.34 28.68 16.99
C THR A 79 -10.41 27.64 16.63
N THR A 80 -11.59 27.79 17.20
CA THR A 80 -12.77 26.98 16.87
C THR A 80 -13.20 27.09 15.39
N ASP A 81 -12.68 28.07 14.66
CA ASP A 81 -12.94 28.25 13.23
C ASP A 81 -12.04 27.36 12.36
N HIS A 82 -10.97 26.78 12.92
CA HIS A 82 -10.05 25.89 12.21
C HIS A 82 -10.51 24.43 12.30
N THR A 83 -11.57 24.12 11.56
CA THR A 83 -12.27 22.83 11.63
C THR A 83 -11.67 21.73 10.75
N LEU A 84 -10.78 22.08 9.81
CA LEU A 84 -10.17 21.16 8.83
C LEU A 84 -11.18 20.26 8.10
N SER A 85 -12.37 20.80 7.81
CA SER A 85 -13.48 19.95 7.40
C SER A 85 -13.23 19.16 6.12
N GLY A 86 -13.61 17.88 6.15
CA GLY A 86 -13.48 16.95 5.02
C GLY A 86 -12.04 16.59 4.63
N ILE A 87 -11.08 16.79 5.53
CA ILE A 87 -9.66 16.47 5.36
C ILE A 87 -9.21 15.62 6.53
N ALA A 88 -8.48 14.54 6.27
CA ALA A 88 -7.80 13.80 7.33
C ALA A 88 -6.48 14.49 7.66
N TYR A 89 -6.13 14.52 8.94
CA TYR A 89 -4.89 15.13 9.40
C TYR A 89 -4.31 14.33 10.56
N THR A 90 -3.01 14.47 10.74
CA THR A 90 -2.29 13.88 11.87
C THR A 90 -1.75 14.99 12.75
N TYR A 91 -2.00 14.85 14.04
CA TYR A 91 -1.40 15.65 15.10
C TYR A 91 -0.23 14.87 15.70
N ILE A 92 0.95 15.49 15.78
CA ILE A 92 2.16 14.87 16.34
C ILE A 92 2.79 15.81 17.35
N ARG A 93 2.87 15.38 18.60
CA ARG A 93 3.58 16.07 19.67
C ARG A 93 5.00 15.51 19.82
N LEU A 94 5.99 16.37 19.61
CA LEU A 94 7.40 16.05 19.79
C LEU A 94 8.00 16.83 20.95
N ASP A 95 8.49 16.13 21.97
CA ASP A 95 9.30 16.73 23.04
C ASP A 95 10.72 16.98 22.50
N ALA A 96 10.95 18.21 22.02
CA ALA A 96 12.21 18.60 21.40
C ALA A 96 13.22 19.07 22.45
N ASN A 97 14.36 18.38 22.55
CA ASN A 97 15.53 18.88 23.29
C ASN A 97 16.43 19.68 22.33
N GLN A 98 16.56 20.99 22.56
CA GLN A 98 17.31 21.91 21.70
C GLN A 98 18.80 21.56 21.60
N ASP A 99 19.39 20.93 22.63
CA ASP A 99 20.78 20.45 22.60
C ASP A 99 20.97 19.27 21.65
N MET A 100 19.90 18.53 21.35
CA MET A 100 19.89 17.34 20.49
C MET A 100 19.47 17.66 19.05
N TYR A 101 18.83 18.82 18.81
CA TYR A 101 18.34 19.26 17.50
C TYR A 101 18.79 20.70 17.15
N PRO A 102 20.11 20.95 16.99
CA PRO A 102 20.61 22.26 16.58
C PRO A 102 20.15 22.67 15.17
N GLY A 103 19.65 21.72 14.37
CA GLY A 103 19.10 21.93 13.02
C GLY A 103 17.58 22.12 12.94
N GLY A 104 16.86 22.12 14.06
CA GLY A 104 15.40 22.28 14.10
C GLY A 104 14.62 20.96 14.05
N LEU A 105 13.33 21.05 13.74
CA LEU A 105 12.39 19.93 13.71
C LEU A 105 12.83 18.83 12.72
N PRO A 106 12.80 17.55 13.11
CA PRO A 106 13.13 16.46 12.21
C PRO A 106 12.03 16.24 11.16
N ASN A 107 12.40 15.67 10.01
CA ASN A 107 11.43 15.23 9.01
C ASN A 107 10.66 14.02 9.52
N VAL A 108 9.34 14.05 9.33
CA VAL A 108 8.43 13.00 9.79
C VAL A 108 7.77 12.35 8.58
N SER A 109 7.91 11.03 8.46
CA SER A 109 7.20 10.24 7.46
C SER A 109 6.39 9.12 8.11
N MET A 110 5.25 8.82 7.50
CA MET A 110 4.32 7.79 7.94
C MET A 110 3.81 6.97 6.75
N ASN A 111 3.59 5.68 6.97
CA ASN A 111 2.88 4.83 6.02
C ASN A 111 1.41 4.81 6.42
N CYS A 112 0.52 5.26 5.52
CA CYS A 112 -0.91 5.31 5.75
C CYS A 112 -1.71 4.57 4.67
N LYS A 113 -2.78 3.88 5.08
CA LYS A 113 -3.87 3.41 4.22
C LYS A 113 -4.72 4.61 3.81
N GLY A 114 -4.87 4.79 2.51
CA GLY A 114 -5.64 5.89 1.93
C GLY A 114 -7.15 5.67 1.99
N SER A 115 -7.86 6.29 1.04
CA SER A 115 -9.31 6.21 0.92
C SER A 115 -9.85 4.78 0.83
N LEU A 116 -11.08 4.58 1.28
CA LEU A 116 -11.82 3.38 0.96
C LEU A 116 -12.32 3.46 -0.49
N VAL A 117 -12.22 2.36 -1.21
CA VAL A 117 -12.69 2.24 -2.59
C VAL A 117 -13.94 1.37 -2.64
N LEU A 118 -14.88 1.73 -3.52
CA LEU A 118 -16.06 0.90 -3.79
C LEU A 118 -15.69 -0.26 -4.70
N ASP A 119 -16.00 -1.48 -4.27
CA ASP A 119 -15.89 -2.67 -5.10
C ASP A 119 -17.24 -2.97 -5.78
N PRO A 120 -17.33 -2.90 -7.13
CA PRO A 120 -18.57 -3.15 -7.85
C PRO A 120 -19.00 -4.63 -7.84
N ARG A 121 -18.16 -5.56 -7.38
CA ARG A 121 -18.49 -7.00 -7.33
C ARG A 121 -19.50 -7.33 -6.23
N ASP A 122 -19.37 -6.68 -5.09
CA ASP A 122 -20.20 -6.91 -3.90
C ASP A 122 -20.81 -5.62 -3.32
N SER A 123 -20.55 -4.47 -3.95
CA SER A 123 -20.95 -3.13 -3.49
C SER A 123 -20.38 -2.72 -2.12
N GLY A 124 -19.33 -3.38 -1.64
CA GLY A 124 -18.66 -3.04 -0.40
C GLY A 124 -17.66 -1.88 -0.58
N THR A 125 -17.61 -0.98 0.39
CA THR A 125 -16.62 0.11 0.45
C THR A 125 -15.56 -0.25 1.48
N ARG A 126 -14.30 -0.40 1.04
CA ARG A 126 -13.19 -0.88 1.87
C ARG A 126 -11.85 -0.43 1.31
N TRP A 127 -10.81 -0.47 2.14
CA TRP A 127 -9.46 -0.23 1.65
C TRP A 127 -9.03 -1.40 0.76
N SER A 128 -8.52 -1.09 -0.44
CA SER A 128 -7.99 -2.09 -1.35
C SER A 128 -6.86 -1.48 -2.19
N PRO A 129 -5.72 -2.18 -2.37
CA PRO A 129 -4.65 -1.75 -3.26
C PRO A 129 -4.90 -2.17 -4.72
N ASN A 130 -6.11 -2.66 -5.06
CA ASN A 130 -6.42 -3.12 -6.41
C ASN A 130 -6.53 -1.93 -7.39
N PRO A 131 -5.66 -1.84 -8.42
CA PRO A 131 -5.59 -0.69 -9.32
C PRO A 131 -6.87 -0.45 -10.10
N ALA A 132 -7.61 -1.50 -10.46
CA ALA A 132 -8.87 -1.36 -11.18
C ALA A 132 -9.94 -0.69 -10.29
N LEU A 133 -9.97 -1.04 -9.00
CA LEU A 133 -10.89 -0.44 -8.03
C LEU A 133 -10.51 1.00 -7.71
N CYS A 134 -9.22 1.28 -7.48
CA CYS A 134 -8.72 2.64 -7.27
C CYS A 134 -9.02 3.55 -8.47
N LEU A 135 -8.82 3.04 -9.69
CA LEU A 135 -9.12 3.80 -10.91
C LEU A 135 -10.64 4.00 -11.10
N TYR A 136 -11.46 2.99 -10.77
CA TYR A 136 -12.91 3.12 -10.81
C TYR A 136 -13.43 4.19 -9.84
N ASP A 137 -12.88 4.22 -8.62
CA ASP A 137 -13.25 5.22 -7.62
C ASP A 137 -12.77 6.62 -8.03
N TYR A 138 -11.53 6.75 -8.51
CA TYR A 138 -11.00 8.00 -9.08
C TYR A 138 -11.84 8.52 -10.26
N PHE A 139 -12.42 7.63 -11.06
CA PHE A 139 -13.32 8.02 -12.14
C PHE A 139 -14.64 8.60 -11.64
N ARG A 140 -15.17 8.06 -10.53
CA ARG A 140 -16.45 8.45 -9.96
C ARG A 140 -16.35 9.65 -9.04
N ASP A 141 -15.22 9.83 -8.37
CA ASP A 141 -15.01 10.90 -7.41
C ASP A 141 -15.16 12.26 -8.09
N THR A 142 -15.97 13.12 -7.47
CA THR A 142 -16.28 14.48 -7.91
C THR A 142 -15.43 15.53 -7.20
N LYS A 143 -14.68 15.16 -6.16
CA LYS A 143 -13.83 16.08 -5.38
C LYS A 143 -12.43 16.21 -6.00
N VAL A 144 -11.73 15.09 -6.16
CA VAL A 144 -10.35 15.01 -6.66
C VAL A 144 -10.29 14.26 -8.01
N GLY A 145 -11.25 13.37 -8.22
CA GLY A 145 -11.38 12.56 -9.42
C GLY A 145 -11.94 13.25 -10.65
N LYS A 146 -12.32 12.43 -11.65
CA LYS A 146 -12.83 12.88 -12.95
C LYS A 146 -14.33 13.19 -12.96
N GLY A 147 -15.08 12.76 -11.95
CA GLY A 147 -16.52 12.97 -11.84
C GLY A 147 -17.36 12.35 -12.96
N VAL A 148 -16.92 11.21 -13.52
CA VAL A 148 -17.64 10.49 -14.57
C VAL A 148 -18.86 9.78 -13.97
N PRO A 149 -20.07 10.02 -14.51
CA PRO A 149 -21.26 9.31 -14.08
C PRO A 149 -21.11 7.79 -14.27
N VAL A 150 -21.56 6.99 -13.30
CA VAL A 150 -21.48 5.51 -13.35
C VAL A 150 -22.12 4.93 -14.62
N ALA A 151 -23.18 5.57 -15.14
CA ALA A 151 -23.82 5.18 -16.40
C ALA A 151 -22.88 5.24 -17.63
N ASN A 152 -21.79 6.00 -17.54
CA ASN A 152 -20.78 6.13 -18.59
C ASN A 152 -19.54 5.26 -18.32
N ILE A 153 -19.62 4.33 -17.37
CA ILE A 153 -18.54 3.40 -17.03
C ILE A 153 -19.07 1.98 -17.20
N ASP A 154 -18.39 1.15 -17.99
CA ASP A 154 -18.73 -0.25 -18.15
C ASP A 154 -18.22 -1.05 -16.93
N THR A 155 -19.08 -1.18 -15.92
CA THR A 155 -18.75 -1.87 -14.65
C THR A 155 -18.38 -3.33 -14.85
N ALA A 156 -18.87 -4.01 -15.90
CA ALA A 156 -18.47 -5.39 -16.18
C ALA A 156 -16.98 -5.49 -16.56
N THR A 157 -16.47 -4.50 -17.29
CA THR A 157 -15.04 -4.43 -17.62
C THR A 157 -14.18 -4.08 -16.41
N VAL A 158 -14.70 -3.27 -15.48
CA VAL A 158 -14.05 -2.97 -14.20
C VAL A 158 -13.97 -4.23 -13.34
N ILE A 159 -15.06 -4.99 -13.20
CA ILE A 159 -15.08 -6.27 -12.47
C ILE A 159 -14.05 -7.23 -13.05
N THR A 160 -14.05 -7.39 -14.38
CA THR A 160 -13.07 -8.27 -15.07
C THR A 160 -11.63 -7.83 -14.80
N ALA A 161 -11.36 -6.52 -14.80
CA ALA A 161 -10.02 -5.98 -14.52
C ALA A 161 -9.63 -6.15 -13.03
N ALA A 162 -10.59 -5.99 -12.11
CA ALA A 162 -10.39 -6.20 -10.68
C ALA A 162 -10.06 -7.67 -10.39
N ASP A 163 -10.84 -8.61 -10.93
CA ASP A 163 -10.58 -10.05 -10.79
C ASP A 163 -9.23 -10.44 -11.38
N LYS A 164 -8.82 -9.79 -12.48
CA LYS A 164 -7.51 -10.05 -13.09
C LYS A 164 -6.36 -9.51 -12.26
N SER A 165 -6.58 -8.43 -11.53
CA SER A 165 -5.58 -7.83 -10.63
C SER A 165 -5.42 -8.64 -9.34
N ASP A 166 -6.51 -9.24 -8.85
CA ASP A 166 -6.52 -10.09 -7.65
C ASP A 166 -6.06 -11.55 -7.94
N GLU A 167 -5.78 -11.91 -9.20
CA GLU A 167 -5.27 -13.24 -9.53
C GLU A 167 -3.89 -13.47 -8.91
N PHE A 168 -3.73 -14.56 -8.15
CA PHE A 168 -2.44 -14.91 -7.57
C PHE A 168 -1.48 -15.45 -8.62
N VAL A 169 -0.30 -14.85 -8.69
CA VAL A 169 0.80 -15.26 -9.59
C VAL A 169 1.83 -16.01 -8.76
N ALA A 170 2.19 -17.21 -9.21
CA ALA A 170 3.24 -18.00 -8.57
C ALA A 170 4.58 -17.27 -8.61
N VAL A 171 5.26 -17.23 -7.47
CA VAL A 171 6.60 -16.65 -7.34
C VAL A 171 7.62 -17.75 -7.08
N VAL A 172 8.91 -17.40 -7.14
CA VAL A 172 9.96 -18.30 -6.67
C VAL A 172 9.83 -18.45 -5.16
N ASP A 173 9.70 -19.69 -4.69
CA ASP A 173 9.58 -20.04 -3.29
C ASP A 173 10.61 -19.30 -2.43
N SER A 174 10.10 -18.51 -1.48
CA SER A 174 10.91 -17.76 -0.54
C SER A 174 10.58 -18.20 0.88
N THR A 175 11.53 -18.92 1.47
CA THR A 175 11.35 -19.59 2.76
C THR A 175 12.02 -18.85 3.90
N HIS A 176 11.34 -18.81 5.06
CA HIS A 176 11.84 -18.28 6.33
C HIS A 176 11.52 -19.23 7.47
N VAL A 177 12.49 -19.45 8.35
CA VAL A 177 12.29 -20.18 9.60
C VAL A 177 11.66 -19.24 10.63
N VAL A 178 10.71 -19.75 11.41
CA VAL A 178 10.10 -19.06 12.54
C VAL A 178 10.96 -19.29 13.77
N ASP A 179 11.36 -18.21 14.43
CA ASP A 179 12.19 -18.24 15.63
C ASP A 179 11.37 -18.28 16.91
N ASP A 180 10.19 -17.66 16.90
CA ASP A 180 9.29 -17.60 18.05
C ASP A 180 7.83 -17.46 17.59
N THR A 181 6.91 -18.08 18.34
CA THR A 181 5.46 -18.03 18.11
C THR A 181 4.81 -17.49 19.38
N ASP A 182 4.22 -16.30 19.31
CA ASP A 182 3.55 -15.63 20.42
C ASP A 182 2.03 -15.76 20.29
N THR A 183 1.44 -16.60 21.14
CA THR A 183 -0.01 -16.86 21.21
C THR A 183 -0.81 -15.73 21.84
N ALA A 184 -0.19 -14.83 22.61
CA ALA A 184 -0.93 -13.72 23.22
C ALA A 184 -1.23 -12.60 22.22
N ASN A 185 -0.41 -12.50 21.17
CA ASN A 185 -0.51 -11.45 20.16
C ASN A 185 -0.66 -11.99 18.73
N ASP A 186 -0.74 -13.31 18.54
CA ASP A 186 -0.81 -13.99 17.24
C ASP A 186 0.38 -13.67 16.31
N LEU A 187 1.59 -13.64 16.86
CA LEU A 187 2.79 -13.21 16.13
C LEU A 187 3.74 -14.37 15.88
N PHE A 188 4.22 -14.46 14.63
CA PHE A 188 5.41 -15.20 14.29
C PHE A 188 6.58 -14.24 14.18
N THR A 189 7.64 -14.51 14.93
CA THR A 189 8.89 -13.77 14.86
C THR A 189 9.84 -14.47 13.90
N LEU A 190 10.38 -13.70 12.95
CA LEU A 190 11.38 -14.11 11.99
C LEU A 190 12.68 -13.36 12.32
N ASN A 191 13.61 -14.05 12.97
CA ASN A 191 14.92 -13.54 13.37
C ASN A 191 16.01 -14.18 12.53
N GLY A 192 16.78 -13.33 11.87
CA GLY A 192 17.99 -13.76 11.20
C GLY A 192 18.82 -12.54 10.87
N ALA A 193 20.12 -12.62 11.16
CA ALA A 193 21.05 -11.56 10.86
C ALA A 193 21.02 -11.27 9.34
N GLY A 194 20.66 -10.05 8.96
CA GLY A 194 20.58 -9.64 7.56
C GLY A 194 19.36 -10.17 6.78
N LEU A 195 18.32 -10.66 7.46
CA LEU A 195 17.06 -10.97 6.80
C LEU A 195 16.44 -9.69 6.22
N ILE A 196 16.26 -9.71 4.90
CA ILE A 196 15.45 -8.76 4.15
C ILE A 196 14.01 -9.27 4.25
N LEU A 197 13.06 -8.41 4.62
CA LEU A 197 11.64 -8.73 4.58
C LEU A 197 11.28 -9.14 3.14
N LYS A 198 10.96 -10.44 2.93
CA LYS A 198 10.53 -10.97 1.63
C LYS A 198 9.02 -11.06 1.48
N PHE A 199 8.28 -10.83 2.56
CA PHE A 199 6.83 -10.88 2.59
C PHE A 199 6.25 -9.46 2.56
N GLN A 200 5.16 -9.30 1.83
CA GLN A 200 4.27 -8.15 1.87
C GLN A 200 2.91 -8.59 2.40
N THR A 201 2.15 -7.64 2.95
CA THR A 201 0.78 -7.94 3.40
C THR A 201 -0.07 -8.37 2.21
N GLY A 202 -0.74 -9.52 2.34
CA GLY A 202 -1.53 -10.14 1.27
C GLY A 202 -0.77 -11.19 0.44
N ASP A 203 0.52 -11.39 0.68
CA ASP A 203 1.27 -12.49 0.07
C ASP A 203 0.73 -13.85 0.53
N HIS A 204 0.74 -14.79 -0.40
CA HIS A 204 0.29 -16.16 -0.18
C HIS A 204 1.43 -17.02 0.34
N VAL A 205 1.24 -17.62 1.50
CA VAL A 205 2.24 -18.43 2.21
C VAL A 205 1.68 -19.77 2.68
N GLU A 206 2.54 -20.76 2.69
CA GLU A 206 2.31 -22.06 3.35
C GLU A 206 3.17 -22.14 4.60
N ILE A 207 2.63 -22.71 5.68
CA ILE A 207 3.36 -23.04 6.91
C ILE A 207 3.61 -24.54 6.98
N THR A 208 4.85 -24.92 7.22
CA THR A 208 5.26 -26.31 7.45
C THR A 208 5.99 -26.43 8.78
N THR A 209 6.07 -27.63 9.37
CA THR A 209 6.85 -27.88 10.60
C THR A 209 7.48 -29.25 10.60
N THR A 210 8.53 -29.44 11.39
CA THR A 210 9.10 -30.77 11.69
C THR A 210 8.42 -31.48 12.86
N GLY A 211 7.56 -30.79 13.62
CA GLY A 211 6.85 -31.32 14.79
C GLY A 211 5.33 -31.20 14.67
N VAL A 212 4.69 -30.57 15.64
CA VAL A 212 3.24 -30.29 15.64
C VAL A 212 3.03 -28.83 15.25
N LEU A 213 2.13 -28.52 14.31
CA LEU A 213 1.88 -27.13 13.92
C LEU A 213 1.23 -26.32 15.07
N PRO A 214 1.39 -25.00 15.09
CA PRO A 214 0.61 -24.15 15.99
C PRO A 214 -0.88 -24.27 15.62
N ASP A 215 -1.77 -24.38 16.60
CA ASP A 215 -3.21 -24.43 16.31
C ASP A 215 -3.74 -23.01 16.02
N PRO A 216 -4.65 -22.82 15.04
CA PRO A 216 -5.38 -23.81 14.25
C PRO A 216 -4.79 -24.05 12.84
N PHE A 217 -3.48 -23.91 12.66
CA PHE A 217 -2.86 -24.02 11.35
C PHE A 217 -2.79 -25.48 10.87
N ILE A 218 -2.96 -25.66 9.56
CA ILE A 218 -2.94 -26.96 8.89
C ILE A 218 -1.83 -26.92 7.84
N ASP A 219 -1.08 -28.01 7.76
CA ASP A 219 0.03 -28.14 6.81
C ASP A 219 -0.50 -28.08 5.37
N LEU A 220 0.32 -27.55 4.45
CA LEU A 220 -0.03 -27.38 3.03
C LEU A 220 -1.35 -26.61 2.79
N THR A 221 -1.75 -25.78 3.76
CA THR A 221 -2.88 -24.87 3.61
C THR A 221 -2.38 -23.46 3.31
N ASP A 222 -3.13 -22.81 2.45
CA ASP A 222 -2.89 -21.48 1.94
C ASP A 222 -3.29 -20.42 2.98
N TYR A 223 -2.33 -19.61 3.42
CA TYR A 223 -2.53 -18.49 4.32
C TYR A 223 -2.04 -17.17 3.72
N PHE A 224 -2.51 -16.06 4.27
CA PHE A 224 -2.15 -14.72 3.81
C PHE A 224 -1.38 -13.95 4.89
N VAL A 225 -0.26 -13.35 4.51
CA VAL A 225 0.60 -12.61 5.46
C VAL A 225 -0.03 -11.28 5.84
N ILE A 226 0.02 -10.95 7.12
CA ILE A 226 -0.14 -9.59 7.64
C ILE A 226 1.22 -9.19 8.22
N VAL A 227 1.87 -8.21 7.61
CA VAL A 227 3.15 -7.72 8.14
C VAL A 227 2.86 -6.82 9.34
N TRP A 228 3.37 -7.23 10.51
CA TRP A 228 3.24 -6.46 11.76
C TRP A 228 4.49 -5.62 12.01
N GLN A 229 5.68 -6.19 11.82
CA GLN A 229 6.94 -5.48 12.07
C GLN A 229 7.91 -5.78 10.93
N GLU A 230 8.23 -4.78 10.09
CA GLU A 230 9.09 -4.95 8.91
C GLU A 230 10.60 -4.90 9.22
N GLN A 231 10.98 -4.60 10.46
CA GLN A 231 12.38 -4.40 10.89
C GLN A 231 12.73 -5.41 11.96
N THR A 232 13.94 -5.95 11.91
CA THR A 232 14.44 -6.97 12.83
C THR A 232 14.23 -6.57 14.30
N PRO A 233 13.55 -7.39 15.13
CA PRO A 233 12.95 -8.69 14.77
C PRO A 233 11.73 -8.53 13.85
N ILE A 234 11.74 -9.18 12.69
CA ILE A 234 10.60 -9.11 11.77
C ILE A 234 9.45 -9.90 12.39
N LYS A 235 8.24 -9.34 12.40
CA LYS A 235 7.06 -10.02 12.94
C LYS A 235 5.93 -10.03 11.93
N VAL A 236 5.28 -11.17 11.79
CA VAL A 236 4.16 -11.37 10.87
C VAL A 236 3.02 -12.08 11.58
N LYS A 237 1.79 -11.82 11.12
CA LYS A 237 0.61 -12.62 11.45
C LYS A 237 0.11 -13.31 10.19
N LEU A 238 -0.75 -14.31 10.36
CA LEU A 238 -1.39 -15.02 9.25
C LEU A 238 -2.90 -14.83 9.28
N ALA A 239 -3.52 -14.80 8.11
CA ALA A 239 -4.95 -14.68 7.91
C ALA A 239 -5.48 -15.80 7.01
N THR A 240 -6.77 -16.13 7.16
CA THR A 240 -7.46 -17.16 6.37
C THR A 240 -7.86 -16.72 4.97
N SER A 241 -7.85 -15.41 4.68
CA SER A 241 -8.20 -14.87 3.37
C SER A 241 -7.42 -13.60 3.08
N TYR A 242 -7.26 -13.29 1.78
CA TYR A 242 -6.64 -12.06 1.33
C TYR A 242 -7.34 -10.82 1.90
N LEU A 243 -8.68 -10.82 1.94
CA LEU A 243 -9.46 -9.71 2.47
C LEU A 243 -9.22 -9.49 3.97
N ASN A 244 -9.14 -10.58 4.75
CA ASN A 244 -8.79 -10.51 6.17
C ASN A 244 -7.37 -9.97 6.37
N ALA A 245 -6.43 -10.35 5.50
CA ALA A 245 -5.07 -9.81 5.55
C ALA A 245 -5.03 -8.30 5.30
N LEU A 246 -5.77 -7.80 4.30
CA LEU A 246 -5.89 -6.36 4.05
C LEU A 246 -6.59 -5.61 5.18
N ALA A 247 -7.57 -6.23 5.84
CA ALA A 247 -8.28 -5.68 7.00
C ALA A 247 -7.46 -5.75 8.30
N GLY A 248 -6.39 -6.55 8.35
CA GLY A 248 -5.59 -6.79 9.55
C GLY A 248 -6.22 -7.79 10.53
N THR A 249 -7.18 -8.59 10.08
CA THR A 249 -7.82 -9.64 10.87
C THR A 249 -6.99 -10.92 10.81
N ALA A 250 -6.18 -11.15 11.86
CA ALA A 250 -5.35 -12.34 11.98
C ALA A 250 -6.13 -13.55 12.51
N ILE A 251 -5.57 -14.74 12.31
CA ILE A 251 -5.96 -15.97 12.99
C ILE A 251 -5.50 -15.91 14.44
N ASP A 252 -6.38 -16.31 15.35
CA ASP A 252 -6.09 -16.49 16.78
C ASP A 252 -5.27 -17.78 16.98
N ILE A 253 -4.04 -17.66 17.47
CA ILE A 253 -3.13 -18.79 17.69
C ILE A 253 -3.37 -19.33 19.09
N THR A 254 -3.89 -20.55 19.18
CA THR A 254 -4.30 -21.12 20.47
C THR A 254 -3.23 -21.99 21.12
N THR A 255 -2.29 -22.54 20.32
CA THR A 255 -1.12 -23.28 20.81
C THR A 255 0.10 -22.95 19.96
N GLU A 256 1.29 -22.92 20.57
CA GLU A 256 2.54 -22.56 19.86
C GLU A 256 3.03 -23.66 18.90
N GLY A 257 2.52 -24.89 19.04
CA GLY A 257 3.05 -26.06 18.35
C GLY A 257 4.41 -26.51 18.90
N THR A 258 5.06 -27.43 18.21
CA THR A 258 6.42 -27.91 18.52
C THR A 258 7.22 -28.11 17.23
N GLY A 259 8.55 -28.06 17.35
CA GLY A 259 9.46 -28.26 16.22
C GLY A 259 9.86 -26.95 15.54
N ILE A 260 10.40 -27.05 14.33
CA ILE A 260 10.85 -25.89 13.55
C ILE A 260 9.77 -25.55 12.54
N HIS A 261 9.08 -24.42 12.75
CA HIS A 261 8.09 -23.92 11.80
C HIS A 261 8.77 -23.12 10.70
N THR A 262 8.25 -23.25 9.48
CA THR A 262 8.83 -22.67 8.28
C THR A 262 7.71 -22.07 7.43
N LEU A 263 7.82 -20.78 7.12
CA LEU A 263 6.91 -20.05 6.23
C LEU A 263 7.50 -19.97 4.84
N THR A 264 6.75 -20.34 3.81
CA THR A 264 7.18 -20.28 2.41
C THR A 264 6.21 -19.46 1.57
N LYS A 265 6.68 -18.37 0.95
CA LYS A 265 5.91 -17.59 -0.03
C LYS A 265 5.76 -18.40 -1.31
N LYS A 266 4.52 -18.58 -1.77
CA LYS A 266 4.18 -19.34 -2.98
C LYS A 266 3.65 -18.46 -4.10
N ALA A 267 2.87 -17.43 -3.75
CA ALA A 267 2.26 -16.55 -4.72
C ALA A 267 2.08 -15.12 -4.17
N GLU A 268 1.80 -14.18 -5.06
CA GLU A 268 1.45 -12.80 -4.73
C GLU A 268 0.32 -12.29 -5.65
N PRO A 269 -0.47 -11.30 -5.23
CA PRO A 269 -1.46 -10.68 -6.11
C PRO A 269 -0.80 -10.10 -7.37
N ARG A 270 -1.41 -10.30 -8.54
CA ARG A 270 -0.81 -9.89 -9.82
C ARG A 270 -0.50 -8.40 -9.91
N TYR A 271 -1.45 -7.56 -9.52
CA TYR A 271 -1.30 -6.11 -9.60
C TYR A 271 -1.77 -5.45 -8.31
N THR A 272 -0.94 -4.55 -7.80
CA THR A 272 -1.26 -3.68 -6.68
C THR A 272 -0.79 -2.27 -7.01
N VAL A 273 -1.47 -1.27 -6.45
CA VAL A 273 -1.07 0.13 -6.57
C VAL A 273 -1.12 0.80 -5.20
N ASN A 274 -0.11 1.62 -4.95
CA ASN A 274 -0.04 2.51 -3.80
C ASN A 274 0.47 3.85 -4.29
N GLY A 275 -0.11 4.94 -3.80
CA GLY A 275 0.31 6.27 -4.20
C GLY A 275 -0.53 7.35 -3.55
N LEU A 276 -0.01 8.57 -3.59
CA LEU A 276 -0.72 9.78 -3.23
C LEU A 276 -1.15 10.49 -4.51
N VAL A 277 -2.40 10.96 -4.53
CA VAL A 277 -2.91 11.81 -5.60
C VAL A 277 -3.13 13.20 -5.03
N ASP A 278 -2.35 14.15 -5.52
CA ASP A 278 -2.55 15.57 -5.21
C ASP A 278 -3.68 16.15 -6.07
N ALA A 279 -4.47 17.04 -5.49
CA ALA A 279 -5.62 17.66 -6.16
C ALA A 279 -5.25 18.66 -7.26
N ASP A 280 -3.98 19.09 -7.31
CA ASP A 280 -3.46 19.97 -8.36
C ASP A 280 -2.88 19.20 -9.56
N ARG A 281 -2.78 17.87 -9.46
CA ARG A 281 -2.19 17.02 -10.49
C ARG A 281 -3.15 16.84 -11.66
N ASP A 282 -2.59 16.82 -12.87
CA ASP A 282 -3.40 16.62 -14.08
C ASP A 282 -4.07 15.23 -14.05
N PRO A 283 -5.40 15.14 -14.20
CA PRO A 283 -6.12 13.87 -14.15
C PRO A 283 -5.65 12.85 -15.18
N SER A 284 -5.16 13.29 -16.34
CA SER A 284 -4.66 12.38 -17.38
C SER A 284 -3.38 11.67 -16.94
N LEU A 285 -2.51 12.34 -16.18
CA LEU A 285 -1.28 11.74 -15.64
C LEU A 285 -1.62 10.72 -14.55
N VAL A 286 -2.50 11.09 -13.61
CA VAL A 286 -2.95 10.18 -12.55
C VAL A 286 -3.55 8.91 -13.13
N ILE A 287 -4.41 9.05 -14.15
CA ILE A 287 -5.02 7.90 -14.84
C ILE A 287 -3.96 7.03 -15.52
N THR A 288 -2.97 7.65 -16.15
CA THR A 288 -1.90 6.91 -16.85
C THR A 288 -1.06 6.12 -15.85
N GLU A 289 -0.66 6.73 -14.73
CA GLU A 289 0.11 6.08 -13.67
C GLU A 289 -0.67 4.92 -13.03
N LEU A 290 -1.97 5.10 -12.77
CA LEU A 290 -2.84 4.01 -12.27
C LEU A 290 -2.99 2.87 -13.29
N LEU A 291 -3.08 3.19 -14.59
CA LEU A 291 -3.16 2.19 -15.64
C LEU A 291 -1.83 1.42 -15.78
N GLU A 292 -0.69 2.10 -15.68
CA GLU A 292 0.63 1.49 -15.77
C GLU A 292 0.84 0.42 -14.69
N ALA A 293 0.31 0.62 -13.48
CA ALA A 293 0.41 -0.36 -12.38
C ALA A 293 -0.20 -1.74 -12.70
N MET A 294 -1.18 -1.80 -13.61
CA MET A 294 -1.79 -3.06 -14.06
C MET A 294 -1.50 -3.40 -15.52
N GLY A 295 -0.52 -2.73 -16.15
CA GLY A 295 -0.29 -2.80 -17.60
C GLY A 295 -1.56 -2.52 -18.42
N GLY A 296 -2.47 -1.75 -17.84
CA GLY A 296 -3.83 -1.63 -18.29
C GLY A 296 -3.99 -0.64 -19.44
N ARG A 297 -5.13 -0.72 -20.09
CA ARG A 297 -5.58 0.29 -21.05
C ARG A 297 -7.02 0.64 -20.77
N MET A 298 -7.36 1.88 -21.06
CA MET A 298 -8.73 2.36 -20.98
C MET A 298 -9.14 2.95 -22.31
N VAL A 299 -10.31 2.55 -22.79
CA VAL A 299 -10.83 2.93 -24.10
C VAL A 299 -12.23 3.50 -23.94
N LYS A 300 -12.49 4.65 -24.54
CA LYS A 300 -13.84 5.21 -24.63
C LYS A 300 -14.48 4.74 -25.94
N ILE A 301 -15.61 4.02 -25.85
CA ILE A 301 -16.40 3.61 -27.02
C ILE A 301 -17.76 4.29 -26.89
N GLY A 302 -18.08 5.20 -27.83
CA GLY A 302 -19.23 6.07 -27.69
C GLY A 302 -19.11 6.96 -26.43
N ASN A 303 -20.10 6.88 -25.54
CA ASN A 303 -20.05 7.60 -24.25
C ASN A 303 -19.58 6.76 -23.06
N VAL A 304 -19.20 5.49 -23.28
CA VAL A 304 -18.88 4.55 -22.21
C VAL A 304 -17.38 4.27 -22.15
N TRP A 305 -16.81 4.35 -20.95
CA TRP A 305 -15.42 3.98 -20.66
C TRP A 305 -15.32 2.50 -20.34
N LYS A 306 -14.36 1.82 -20.98
CA LYS A 306 -14.04 0.42 -20.77
C LYS A 306 -12.62 0.26 -20.28
N MET A 307 -12.44 -0.54 -19.24
CA MET A 307 -11.16 -0.79 -18.58
C MET A 307 -10.66 -2.20 -18.91
N TYR A 308 -9.36 -2.33 -19.15
CA TYR A 308 -8.71 -3.62 -19.37
C TYR A 308 -7.41 -3.67 -18.58
N ALA A 309 -7.26 -4.65 -17.69
CA ALA A 309 -5.98 -4.99 -17.08
C ALA A 309 -5.17 -5.88 -18.03
N ALA A 310 -3.84 -5.83 -17.93
CA ALA A 310 -3.00 -6.75 -18.69
C ALA A 310 -3.19 -8.19 -18.21
N GLY A 311 -3.28 -9.10 -19.17
CA GLY A 311 -3.44 -10.52 -18.88
C GLY A 311 -3.56 -11.30 -20.16
N TYR A 312 -3.11 -12.54 -20.13
CA TYR A 312 -3.35 -13.44 -21.25
C TYR A 312 -4.86 -13.67 -21.41
N VAL A 313 -5.35 -13.47 -22.62
CA VAL A 313 -6.71 -13.79 -23.05
C VAL A 313 -6.58 -14.73 -24.24
N ALA A 314 -7.25 -15.88 -24.16
CA ALA A 314 -7.24 -16.82 -25.27
C ALA A 314 -7.86 -16.17 -26.53
N PRO A 315 -7.24 -16.32 -27.71
CA PRO A 315 -7.79 -15.75 -28.94
C PRO A 315 -9.12 -16.42 -29.28
N THR A 316 -10.16 -15.62 -29.47
CA THR A 316 -11.51 -16.09 -29.83
C THR A 316 -11.84 -15.93 -31.30
N ILE A 317 -11.11 -15.06 -32.00
CA ILE A 317 -11.32 -14.76 -33.41
C ILE A 317 -10.18 -15.38 -34.20
N THR A 318 -10.53 -16.20 -35.19
CA THR A 318 -9.59 -16.64 -36.22
C THR A 318 -9.69 -15.63 -37.35
N ILE A 319 -8.56 -14.98 -37.67
CA ILE A 319 -8.45 -14.11 -38.83
C ILE A 319 -7.81 -14.93 -39.94
N ASP A 320 -8.49 -15.04 -41.07
CA ASP A 320 -8.02 -15.74 -42.28
C ASP A 320 -7.80 -14.76 -43.44
N GLU A 321 -7.34 -15.29 -44.58
CA GLU A 321 -7.08 -14.50 -45.79
C GLU A 321 -8.35 -13.81 -46.32
N ASP A 322 -9.54 -14.35 -46.04
CA ASP A 322 -10.82 -13.78 -46.46
C ASP A 322 -11.18 -12.50 -45.68
N ASN A 323 -10.48 -12.21 -44.58
CA ASN A 323 -10.66 -10.98 -43.80
C ASN A 323 -9.79 -9.81 -44.27
N LEU A 324 -8.92 -10.02 -45.27
CA LEU A 324 -8.01 -8.99 -45.77
C LEU A 324 -8.74 -7.97 -46.66
N ARG A 325 -8.74 -6.69 -46.25
CA ARG A 325 -9.32 -5.57 -47.04
C ARG A 325 -8.29 -4.82 -47.88
N GLY A 326 -7.00 -5.20 -47.82
CA GLY A 326 -5.92 -4.48 -48.50
C GLY A 326 -4.61 -5.28 -48.55
N PRO A 327 -3.57 -4.73 -49.18
CA PRO A 327 -2.29 -5.41 -49.32
C PRO A 327 -1.60 -5.64 -47.96
N LEU A 328 -0.96 -6.80 -47.81
CA LEU A 328 -0.23 -7.15 -46.61
C LEU A 328 1.03 -6.29 -46.45
N THR A 329 1.12 -5.57 -45.34
CA THR A 329 2.35 -4.86 -44.95
C THR A 329 3.06 -5.66 -43.86
N ILE A 330 4.29 -6.10 -44.13
CA ILE A 330 5.06 -6.92 -43.18
C ILE A 330 5.92 -6.00 -42.32
N ALA A 331 5.68 -5.98 -41.01
CA ALA A 331 6.57 -5.36 -40.05
C ALA A 331 7.68 -6.36 -39.65
N THR A 332 8.94 -6.08 -39.99
CA THR A 332 10.08 -6.90 -39.58
C THR A 332 10.41 -6.71 -38.10
N LYS A 333 10.99 -7.73 -37.46
CA LYS A 333 11.45 -7.64 -36.05
C LYS A 333 12.40 -6.44 -35.85
N HIS A 334 12.28 -5.77 -34.71
CA HIS A 334 13.24 -4.74 -34.31
C HIS A 334 14.68 -5.29 -34.28
N SER A 335 15.61 -4.46 -34.76
CA SER A 335 17.05 -4.77 -34.80
C SER A 335 17.58 -5.13 -33.42
N ARG A 336 18.53 -6.06 -33.35
CA ARG A 336 19.21 -6.49 -32.11
C ARG A 336 19.74 -5.33 -31.29
N ARG A 337 20.17 -4.23 -31.93
CA ARG A 337 20.72 -3.04 -31.27
C ARG A 337 19.72 -2.32 -30.35
N VAL A 338 18.42 -2.44 -30.61
CA VAL A 338 17.36 -1.75 -29.86
C VAL A 338 16.61 -2.72 -28.93
N ARG A 339 16.85 -4.04 -29.07
CA ARG A 339 16.28 -5.04 -28.16
C ARG A 339 17.10 -5.08 -26.88
N PHE A 340 16.42 -5.14 -25.75
CA PHE A 340 17.03 -5.31 -24.43
C PHE A 340 16.71 -6.69 -23.88
N ASN A 341 17.63 -7.23 -23.08
CA ASN A 341 17.47 -8.52 -22.39
C ASN A 341 17.53 -8.37 -20.85
N ALA A 342 17.87 -7.19 -20.37
CA ALA A 342 17.94 -6.89 -18.96
C ALA A 342 16.99 -5.73 -18.66
N VAL A 343 16.20 -5.89 -17.60
CA VAL A 343 15.41 -4.79 -17.03
C VAL A 343 15.94 -4.51 -15.63
N LYS A 344 16.11 -3.23 -15.33
CA LYS A 344 16.43 -2.71 -14.00
C LYS A 344 15.40 -1.65 -13.66
N GLY A 345 15.20 -1.45 -12.38
CA GLY A 345 14.33 -0.39 -11.90
C GLY A 345 14.58 -0.09 -10.43
N THR A 346 13.83 0.89 -9.97
CA THR A 346 13.82 1.34 -8.60
C THR A 346 12.50 1.01 -7.95
N TYR A 347 12.49 0.83 -6.64
CA TYR A 347 11.30 0.61 -5.84
C TYR A 347 11.43 1.32 -4.50
N ILE A 348 10.30 1.66 -3.90
CA ILE A 348 10.25 2.19 -2.53
C ILE A 348 10.43 1.02 -1.58
N SER A 349 11.52 1.02 -0.82
CA SER A 349 11.88 -0.11 0.05
C SER A 349 11.30 0.06 1.46
N PRO A 350 10.49 -0.89 1.96
CA PRO A 350 10.03 -0.86 3.35
C PRO A 350 11.21 -0.94 4.35
N LEU A 351 12.30 -1.61 3.94
CA LEU A 351 13.50 -1.78 4.76
C LEU A 351 14.28 -0.49 4.96
N ASN A 352 14.19 0.44 4.00
CA ASN A 352 14.83 1.74 4.10
C ASN A 352 13.83 2.83 4.51
N TYR A 353 12.73 2.45 5.19
CA TYR A 353 11.69 3.36 5.63
C TYR A 353 11.08 4.21 4.49
N GLY A 354 10.84 3.58 3.34
CA GLY A 354 10.23 4.25 2.20
C GLY A 354 11.21 5.01 1.29
N GLU A 355 12.53 4.86 1.50
CA GLU A 355 13.51 5.40 0.56
C GLU A 355 13.58 4.56 -0.72
N ILE A 356 13.94 5.24 -1.82
CA ILE A 356 14.11 4.62 -3.13
C ILE A 356 15.35 3.71 -3.12
N SER A 357 15.17 2.46 -3.52
CA SER A 357 16.23 1.46 -3.70
C SER A 357 16.19 0.89 -5.11
N THR A 358 17.24 0.19 -5.53
CA THR A 358 17.33 -0.49 -6.84
C THR A 358 17.23 -1.99 -6.67
N TYR A 359 16.44 -2.67 -7.51
CA TYR A 359 16.43 -4.13 -7.55
C TYR A 359 17.49 -4.66 -8.54
N PRO A 360 18.02 -5.90 -8.33
CA PRO A 360 19.00 -6.49 -9.23
C PRO A 360 18.44 -6.68 -10.64
N ALA A 361 19.30 -6.61 -11.66
CA ALA A 361 18.84 -6.75 -13.04
C ALA A 361 18.18 -8.11 -13.29
N ILE A 362 16.94 -8.09 -13.76
CA ILE A 362 16.26 -9.30 -14.19
C ILE A 362 16.64 -9.53 -15.65
N THR A 363 17.17 -10.72 -15.93
CA THR A 363 17.54 -11.15 -17.29
C THR A 363 16.84 -12.45 -17.62
N ASN A 364 16.51 -12.65 -18.90
CA ASN A 364 15.98 -13.93 -19.34
C ASN A 364 17.15 -14.81 -19.82
N ALA A 365 17.38 -15.93 -19.11
CA ALA A 365 18.48 -16.84 -19.42
C ALA A 365 18.43 -17.46 -20.83
N LEU A 366 17.25 -17.48 -21.47
CA LEU A 366 17.05 -17.99 -22.83
C LEU A 366 17.61 -17.06 -23.92
N TYR A 367 17.74 -15.76 -23.61
CA TYR A 367 18.22 -14.77 -24.55
C TYR A 367 19.57 -14.25 -24.05
N LYS A 368 20.68 -14.60 -24.72
CA LYS A 368 22.04 -14.11 -24.38
C LYS A 368 22.55 -13.14 -25.44
#